data_AF-A0A2V5QCE2-F1
#
_entry.id   AF-A0A2V5QCE2-F1
#
_cell.length_a   1.000
_cell.length_b   1.000
_cell.length_c   1.000
_cell.angle_alpha   90.00
_cell.angle_beta   90.00
_cell.angle_gamma   90.00
#
_symmetry.space_group_name_H-M   'P 1'
#
loop_
_entity.id
_entity.type
_entity.pdbx_description
1 polymer ?
#
loop_
_entity_poly.entity_id
_entity_poly.type
_entity_poly.pdbx_seq_one_letter_code
_entity_poly.pdbx_strand_id
1 'polypeptide(L)'
;MEYAAAKSSICRQCGRSFSPFAPKPGLKLRTKEEAPAPESPSFLGRFEDFWKRQRSAIIECFECKRKQQVSGAATSTICPACSTHIDLRDYKITSGFSRSIRTRGDVHLTSKGDLASSSIVCRSALIEGRLRGNLHCDDTATINFSGKIPGRISARHVIVERKAHIHCFRRIRAGSIEIKGTMSGEILAQTIVTVHKKGSLEGDVTARAITVEKGGMFSGQLVIGQVSITQGELLEDQEPAVISIPESHFPETARRPLPAT
;
A
#
# COMPACT_ATOMS: atom_id res chain seq x y z
N MET A 1 -30.59 -40.59 36.95
CA MET A 1 -29.52 -39.56 36.97
C MET A 1 -29.50 -38.91 35.61
N GLU A 2 -30.06 -37.72 35.48
CA GLU A 2 -29.90 -36.89 34.27
C GLU A 2 -29.37 -35.53 34.71
N TYR A 3 -28.18 -35.20 34.21
CA TYR A 3 -27.48 -33.95 34.43
C TYR A 3 -28.21 -32.82 33.70
N ALA A 4 -28.80 -31.89 34.43
CA ALA A 4 -29.40 -30.68 33.86
C ALA A 4 -28.29 -29.70 33.43
N ALA A 5 -27.98 -29.67 32.13
CA ALA A 5 -27.10 -28.69 31.52
C ALA A 5 -27.73 -27.27 31.57
N ALA A 6 -26.92 -26.28 31.95
CA ALA A 6 -27.31 -24.89 32.12
C ALA A 6 -27.93 -24.27 30.85
N LYS A 7 -29.10 -23.62 30.99
CA LYS A 7 -29.94 -23.12 29.88
C LYS A 7 -29.74 -21.65 29.49
N SER A 8 -28.79 -20.92 30.08
CA SER A 8 -28.46 -19.55 29.64
C SER A 8 -27.09 -19.10 30.12
N SER A 9 -26.37 -18.39 29.26
CA SER A 9 -25.20 -17.60 29.64
C SER A 9 -25.62 -16.13 29.73
N ILE A 10 -25.32 -15.50 30.87
CA ILE A 10 -25.52 -14.06 31.09
C ILE A 10 -24.24 -13.32 30.71
N CYS A 11 -24.38 -12.26 29.90
CA CYS A 11 -23.27 -11.36 29.62
C CYS A 11 -23.01 -10.46 30.83
N ARG A 12 -21.85 -10.60 31.49
CA ARG A 12 -21.48 -9.80 32.68
C ARG A 12 -21.28 -8.30 32.42
N GLN A 13 -21.12 -7.87 31.17
CA GLN A 13 -20.95 -6.45 30.83
C GLN A 13 -22.26 -5.69 30.57
N CYS A 14 -23.34 -6.38 30.18
CA CYS A 14 -24.59 -5.70 29.83
C CYS A 14 -25.85 -6.35 30.43
N GLY A 15 -25.70 -7.42 31.23
CA GLY A 15 -26.79 -8.06 31.98
C GLY A 15 -27.85 -8.76 31.13
N ARG A 16 -27.70 -8.79 29.80
CA ARG A 16 -28.67 -9.44 28.92
C ARG A 16 -28.42 -10.95 28.82
N SER A 17 -29.48 -11.72 28.98
CA SER A 17 -29.52 -13.17 28.77
C SER A 17 -29.88 -13.49 27.32
N PHE A 18 -29.13 -14.39 26.68
CA PHE A 18 -29.46 -14.91 25.35
C PHE A 18 -29.82 -16.40 25.43
N SER A 19 -30.97 -16.78 24.87
CA SER A 19 -31.39 -18.16 24.67
C SER A 19 -31.22 -18.55 23.20
N PRO A 20 -30.46 -19.60 22.86
CA PRO A 20 -30.18 -19.95 21.47
C PRO A 20 -31.21 -20.92 20.86
N PHE A 21 -32.49 -20.91 21.31
CA PHE A 21 -33.50 -21.81 20.76
C PHE A 21 -34.83 -21.12 20.43
N ALA A 22 -35.08 -21.09 19.11
CA ALA A 22 -36.34 -21.05 18.38
C ALA A 22 -36.91 -19.69 17.88
N PRO A 23 -37.51 -19.71 16.67
CA PRO A 23 -37.65 -18.56 15.76
C PRO A 23 -39.01 -17.86 15.91
N LYS A 24 -39.15 -16.64 15.38
CA LYS A 24 -40.46 -15.97 15.24
C LYS A 24 -40.89 -15.85 13.76
N PRO A 25 -42.14 -16.21 13.44
CA PRO A 25 -42.70 -16.18 12.10
C PRO A 25 -43.33 -14.83 11.73
N GLY A 26 -43.43 -14.56 10.43
CA GLY A 26 -44.59 -13.86 9.87
C GLY A 26 -44.39 -12.44 9.34
N LEU A 27 -44.00 -12.32 8.07
CA LEU A 27 -44.51 -11.27 7.17
C LEU A 27 -44.60 -11.88 5.76
N LYS A 28 -45.82 -12.29 5.38
CA LYS A 28 -46.15 -12.81 4.04
C LYS A 28 -46.29 -11.63 3.07
N LEU A 29 -45.53 -11.64 1.98
CA LEU A 29 -45.85 -10.87 0.77
C LEU A 29 -45.75 -11.80 -0.45
N ARG A 30 -46.78 -11.70 -1.27
CA ARG A 30 -47.23 -12.65 -2.30
C ARG A 30 -46.14 -13.07 -3.30
N THR A 31 -46.09 -14.39 -3.51
CA THR A 31 -45.49 -15.09 -4.64
C THR A 31 -46.15 -14.67 -5.96
N LYS A 32 -45.35 -14.18 -6.92
CA LYS A 32 -45.59 -14.42 -8.34
C LYS A 32 -44.33 -15.06 -8.88
N GLU A 33 -44.46 -16.35 -9.15
CA GLU A 33 -43.44 -17.26 -9.61
C GLU A 33 -43.28 -17.07 -11.12
N GLU A 34 -42.11 -16.63 -11.55
CA GLU A 34 -41.67 -16.71 -12.94
C GLU A 34 -40.20 -17.13 -12.88
N ALA A 35 -39.94 -18.37 -13.28
CA ALA A 35 -38.64 -19.01 -13.19
C ALA A 35 -37.64 -18.35 -14.15
N PRO A 36 -36.43 -17.97 -13.71
CA PRO A 36 -35.30 -17.85 -14.61
C PRO A 36 -34.64 -19.22 -14.82
N ALA A 37 -34.32 -19.49 -16.07
CA ALA A 37 -33.79 -20.74 -16.60
C ALA A 37 -32.48 -21.20 -15.92
N PRO A 38 -32.17 -22.51 -15.95
CA PRO A 38 -30.91 -23.04 -15.45
C PRO A 38 -29.78 -22.73 -16.43
N GLU A 39 -29.01 -21.67 -16.15
CA GLU A 39 -27.73 -21.46 -16.81
C GLU A 39 -26.66 -22.35 -16.15
N SER A 40 -25.97 -23.10 -17.00
CA SER A 40 -25.00 -24.15 -16.73
C SER A 40 -24.02 -23.85 -15.58
N PRO A 41 -23.79 -24.79 -14.63
CA PRO A 41 -22.73 -24.66 -13.65
C PRO A 41 -21.38 -24.85 -14.33
N SER A 42 -20.60 -23.79 -14.43
CA SER A 42 -19.23 -23.84 -14.91
C SER A 42 -18.39 -24.65 -13.90
N PHE A 43 -18.00 -25.88 -14.28
CA PHE A 43 -17.11 -26.76 -13.52
C PHE A 43 -15.76 -26.09 -13.14
N LEU A 44 -15.42 -24.96 -13.77
CA LEU A 44 -14.23 -24.14 -13.50
C LEU A 44 -14.26 -23.41 -12.15
N GLY A 45 -15.42 -23.01 -11.62
CA GLY A 45 -15.49 -22.27 -10.35
C GLY A 45 -15.11 -23.13 -9.14
N ARG A 46 -15.51 -24.41 -9.14
CA ARG A 46 -15.14 -25.38 -8.10
C ARG A 46 -13.64 -25.74 -8.11
N PHE A 47 -13.01 -25.70 -9.28
CA PHE A 47 -11.56 -25.90 -9.40
C PHE A 47 -10.81 -24.68 -8.86
N GLU A 48 -11.24 -23.46 -9.17
CA GLU A 48 -10.60 -22.24 -8.67
C GLU A 48 -10.62 -22.15 -7.13
N ASP A 49 -11.75 -22.54 -6.51
CA ASP A 49 -11.89 -22.58 -5.04
C ASP A 49 -11.05 -23.68 -4.39
N PHE A 50 -10.88 -24.83 -5.04
CA PHE A 50 -10.01 -25.91 -4.54
C PHE A 50 -8.53 -25.51 -4.56
N TRP A 51 -8.10 -24.77 -5.59
CA TRP A 51 -6.72 -24.29 -5.74
C TRP A 51 -6.41 -23.08 -4.85
N LYS A 52 -7.40 -22.26 -4.50
CA LYS A 52 -7.27 -21.21 -3.46
C LYS A 52 -7.08 -21.79 -2.05
N ARG A 53 -7.59 -23.01 -1.80
CA ARG A 53 -7.57 -23.67 -0.47
C ARG A 53 -6.20 -24.18 -0.02
N GLN A 54 -5.25 -24.32 -0.94
CA GLN A 54 -3.90 -24.86 -0.68
C GLN A 54 -2.80 -23.80 -0.73
N ARG A 55 -3.11 -22.54 -1.04
CA ARG A 55 -2.09 -21.49 -1.16
C ARG A 55 -1.96 -20.75 0.16
N SER A 56 -0.84 -20.92 0.85
CA SER A 56 -0.45 -20.00 1.90
C SER A 56 0.16 -18.75 1.30
N ALA A 57 -0.26 -17.56 1.74
CA ALA A 57 0.34 -16.29 1.37
C ALA A 57 1.27 -15.81 2.49
N ILE A 58 2.40 -15.21 2.14
CA ILE A 58 3.25 -14.51 3.11
C ILE A 58 2.81 -13.05 3.09
N ILE A 59 2.33 -12.55 4.23
CA ILE A 59 1.91 -11.16 4.41
C ILE A 59 2.76 -10.50 5.49
N GLU A 60 2.87 -9.19 5.41
CA GLU A 60 3.61 -8.38 6.38
C GLU A 60 2.63 -7.61 7.27
N CYS A 61 2.99 -7.38 8.54
CA CYS A 61 2.18 -6.54 9.43
C CYS A 61 2.32 -5.06 9.06
N PHE A 62 1.23 -4.30 9.13
CA PHE A 62 1.26 -2.85 8.90
C PHE A 62 2.14 -2.09 9.90
N GLU A 63 2.21 -2.55 11.15
CA GLU A 63 2.88 -1.82 12.23
C GLU A 63 4.31 -2.33 12.46
N CYS A 64 4.45 -3.61 12.81
CA CYS A 64 5.75 -4.18 13.20
C CYS A 64 6.57 -4.75 12.04
N LYS A 65 6.03 -4.73 10.81
CA LYS A 65 6.69 -5.27 9.60
C LYS A 65 7.10 -6.76 9.69
N ARG A 66 6.60 -7.50 10.68
CA ARG A 66 6.84 -8.95 10.76
C ARG A 66 6.12 -9.66 9.62
N LYS A 67 6.83 -10.55 8.93
CA LYS A 67 6.26 -11.44 7.92
C LYS A 67 5.61 -12.65 8.59
N GLN A 68 4.43 -13.03 8.14
CA GLN A 68 3.68 -14.17 8.64
C GLN A 68 3.03 -14.93 7.48
N GLN A 69 2.97 -16.25 7.59
CA GLN A 69 2.32 -17.11 6.63
C GLN A 69 0.85 -17.30 7.03
N VAL A 70 -0.06 -16.97 6.13
CA VAL A 70 -1.50 -17.05 6.35
C VAL A 70 -2.12 -17.95 5.30
N SER A 71 -3.23 -18.60 5.64
CA SER A 71 -4.01 -19.33 4.65
C SER A 71 -4.57 -18.36 3.61
N GLY A 72 -4.50 -18.71 2.33
CA GLY A 72 -5.09 -17.92 1.24
C GLY A 72 -6.62 -17.86 1.28
N ALA A 73 -7.26 -18.71 2.08
CA ALA A 73 -8.69 -18.63 2.36
C ALA A 73 -9.03 -17.69 3.54
N ALA A 74 -8.03 -17.17 4.26
CA ALA A 74 -8.27 -16.29 5.40
C ALA A 74 -8.66 -14.89 4.92
N THR A 75 -9.77 -14.36 5.45
CA THR A 75 -10.24 -12.99 5.16
C THR A 75 -9.60 -11.96 6.08
N SER A 76 -9.09 -12.40 7.23
CA SER A 76 -8.38 -11.57 8.20
C SER A 76 -7.43 -12.42 9.01
N THR A 77 -6.40 -11.80 9.57
CA THR A 77 -5.49 -12.44 10.53
C THR A 77 -5.04 -11.46 11.59
N ILE A 78 -4.54 -11.98 12.70
CA ILE A 78 -3.95 -11.18 13.78
C ILE A 78 -2.44 -11.34 13.72
N CYS A 79 -1.71 -10.24 13.88
CA CYS A 79 -0.26 -10.32 13.94
C CYS A 79 0.20 -11.00 15.25
N PRO A 80 1.06 -12.03 15.20
CA PRO A 80 1.55 -12.71 16.41
C PRO A 80 2.58 -11.87 17.19
N ALA A 81 3.08 -10.75 16.63
CA ALA A 81 4.04 -9.87 17.28
C ALA A 81 3.36 -8.77 18.11
N CYS A 82 2.46 -8.03 17.46
CA CYS A 82 1.88 -6.80 18.00
C CYS A 82 0.36 -6.89 18.15
N SER A 83 -0.25 -8.05 17.89
CA SER A 83 -1.70 -8.30 18.01
C SER A 83 -2.61 -7.42 17.14
N THR A 84 -2.05 -6.67 16.18
CA THR A 84 -2.82 -5.84 15.26
C THR A 84 -3.67 -6.70 14.31
N HIS A 85 -4.91 -6.30 14.08
CA HIS A 85 -5.80 -6.90 13.09
C HIS A 85 -5.37 -6.50 11.67
N ILE A 86 -5.21 -7.50 10.80
CA ILE A 86 -4.82 -7.33 9.41
C ILE A 86 -5.95 -7.85 8.52
N ASP A 87 -6.52 -6.95 7.71
CA ASP A 87 -7.50 -7.34 6.70
C ASP A 87 -6.80 -7.95 5.49
N LEU A 88 -7.29 -9.08 5.01
CA LEU A 88 -6.79 -9.79 3.83
C LEU A 88 -7.79 -9.79 2.67
N ARG A 89 -8.92 -9.08 2.84
CA ARG A 89 -9.99 -9.06 1.83
C ARG A 89 -9.59 -8.26 0.60
N ASP A 90 -10.03 -8.75 -0.54
CA ASP A 90 -10.03 -8.01 -1.79
C ASP A 90 -11.22 -7.04 -1.81
N TYR A 91 -10.99 -5.81 -2.25
CA TYR A 91 -12.01 -4.77 -2.32
C TYR A 91 -12.29 -4.40 -3.76
N LYS A 92 -13.56 -4.53 -4.17
CA LYS A 92 -14.04 -4.03 -5.46
C LYS A 92 -14.91 -2.81 -5.25
N ILE A 93 -14.44 -1.65 -5.70
CA ILE A 93 -15.13 -0.37 -5.55
C ILE A 93 -15.87 -0.06 -6.85
N THR A 94 -17.20 -0.18 -6.81
CA THR A 94 -18.10 0.06 -7.95
C THR A 94 -18.84 1.40 -7.87
N SER A 95 -18.85 2.02 -6.69
CA SER A 95 -19.54 3.27 -6.41
C SER A 95 -18.66 4.20 -5.56
N GLY A 96 -19.20 5.35 -5.15
CA GLY A 96 -18.50 6.30 -4.28
C GLY A 96 -18.08 5.67 -2.95
N PHE A 97 -16.79 5.65 -2.66
CA PHE A 97 -16.22 5.14 -1.41
C PHE A 97 -15.30 6.18 -0.76
N SER A 98 -15.61 6.58 0.47
CA SER A 98 -14.91 7.69 1.16
C SER A 98 -14.12 7.27 2.40
N ARG A 99 -14.20 6.00 2.80
CA ARG A 99 -13.53 5.51 4.02
C ARG A 99 -12.10 5.09 3.72
N SER A 100 -11.21 5.19 4.71
CA SER A 100 -9.87 4.62 4.55
C SER A 100 -9.94 3.09 4.41
N ILE A 101 -9.18 2.55 3.46
CA ILE A 101 -9.05 1.11 3.25
C ILE A 101 -7.63 0.71 3.65
N ARG A 102 -7.50 -0.28 4.52
CA ARG A 102 -6.22 -0.89 4.86
C ARG A 102 -6.36 -2.40 4.74
N THR A 103 -5.84 -2.95 3.67
CA THR A 103 -5.89 -4.38 3.37
C THR A 103 -4.52 -4.86 2.88
N ARG A 104 -4.24 -6.15 3.03
CA ARG A 104 -3.15 -6.84 2.31
C ARG A 104 -3.66 -7.64 1.11
N GLY A 105 -4.94 -7.51 0.79
CA GLY A 105 -5.54 -7.99 -0.45
C GLY A 105 -5.39 -6.98 -1.59
N ASP A 106 -6.11 -7.28 -2.66
CA ASP A 106 -6.09 -6.52 -3.90
C ASP A 106 -7.27 -5.53 -3.95
N VAL A 107 -7.03 -4.31 -4.43
CA VAL A 107 -8.04 -3.26 -4.56
C VAL A 107 -8.34 -2.99 -6.02
N HIS A 108 -9.56 -3.26 -6.45
CA HIS A 108 -10.04 -2.94 -7.80
C HIS A 108 -11.01 -1.76 -7.76
N LEU A 109 -10.54 -0.60 -8.22
CA LEU A 109 -11.38 0.55 -8.49
C LEU A 109 -11.90 0.45 -9.92
N THR A 110 -13.18 0.14 -10.08
CA THR A 110 -13.81 0.06 -11.40
C THR A 110 -14.02 1.44 -12.02
N SER A 111 -14.25 1.51 -13.32
CA SER A 111 -14.49 2.77 -14.05
C SER A 111 -15.65 3.63 -13.54
N LYS A 112 -16.67 3.01 -12.92
CA LYS A 112 -17.80 3.72 -12.29
C LYS A 112 -17.54 4.11 -10.83
N GLY A 113 -16.47 3.59 -10.23
CA GLY A 113 -16.10 3.88 -8.86
C GLY A 113 -15.46 5.27 -8.71
N ASP A 114 -15.78 5.94 -7.60
CA ASP A 114 -15.10 7.16 -7.16
C ASP A 114 -14.54 6.92 -5.76
N LEU A 115 -13.22 6.87 -5.64
CA LEU A 115 -12.54 6.61 -4.38
C LEU A 115 -12.08 7.93 -3.78
N ALA A 116 -12.91 8.50 -2.91
CA ALA A 116 -12.68 9.77 -2.21
C ALA A 116 -12.15 9.54 -0.79
N SER A 117 -11.10 8.74 -0.66
CA SER A 117 -10.58 8.28 0.64
C SER A 117 -9.27 8.97 0.99
N SER A 118 -9.03 9.26 2.28
CA SER A 118 -7.82 9.97 2.71
C SER A 118 -6.54 9.15 2.55
N SER A 119 -6.61 7.84 2.80
CA SER A 119 -5.49 6.91 2.72
C SER A 119 -5.98 5.50 2.38
N ILE A 120 -5.39 4.93 1.33
CA ILE A 120 -5.59 3.54 0.91
C ILE A 120 -4.25 2.83 1.01
N VAL A 121 -4.23 1.72 1.74
CA VAL A 121 -3.08 0.82 1.83
C VAL A 121 -3.52 -0.55 1.35
N CYS A 122 -2.87 -1.05 0.31
CA CYS A 122 -3.14 -2.37 -0.26
C CYS A 122 -1.86 -3.08 -0.70
N ARG A 123 -1.95 -4.37 -0.99
CA ARG A 123 -0.84 -5.10 -1.61
C ARG A 123 -0.73 -4.72 -3.08
N SER A 124 -1.81 -4.95 -3.82
CA SER A 124 -1.91 -4.62 -5.24
C SER A 124 -3.16 -3.78 -5.53
N ALA A 125 -3.10 -2.95 -6.56
CA ALA A 125 -4.22 -2.11 -6.97
C ALA A 125 -4.43 -2.13 -8.49
N LEU A 126 -5.68 -2.22 -8.92
CA LEU A 126 -6.13 -1.98 -10.28
C LEU A 126 -7.06 -0.77 -10.30
N ILE A 127 -6.65 0.29 -11.00
CA ILE A 127 -7.32 1.58 -10.97
C ILE A 127 -7.89 1.91 -12.35
N GLU A 128 -9.20 1.80 -12.50
CA GLU A 128 -9.94 2.14 -13.72
C GLU A 128 -10.85 3.36 -13.53
N GLY A 129 -11.15 3.73 -12.29
CA GLY A 129 -12.03 4.83 -11.91
C GLY A 129 -11.31 6.04 -11.32
N ARG A 130 -12.08 6.97 -10.74
CA ARG A 130 -11.56 8.22 -10.19
C ARG A 130 -10.94 7.98 -8.81
N LEU A 131 -9.63 8.22 -8.70
CA LEU A 131 -8.91 8.18 -7.43
C LEU A 131 -8.71 9.60 -6.87
N ARG A 132 -9.32 9.89 -5.73
CA ARG A 132 -9.19 11.14 -4.97
C ARG A 132 -8.65 10.81 -3.57
N GLY A 133 -7.35 10.61 -3.48
CA GLY A 133 -6.74 10.18 -2.23
C GLY A 133 -5.29 9.77 -2.35
N ASN A 134 -4.66 9.51 -1.21
CA ASN A 134 -3.32 8.92 -1.17
C ASN A 134 -3.42 7.40 -1.30
N LEU A 135 -2.66 6.84 -2.25
CA LEU A 135 -2.58 5.41 -2.49
C LEU A 135 -1.18 4.91 -2.12
N HIS A 136 -1.13 3.89 -1.28
CA HIS A 136 0.08 3.15 -0.93
C HIS A 136 -0.12 1.68 -1.29
N CYS A 137 0.66 1.19 -2.25
CA CYS A 137 0.70 -0.21 -2.66
C CYS A 137 2.05 -0.80 -2.26
N ASP A 138 2.04 -1.96 -1.61
CA ASP A 138 3.30 -2.62 -1.25
C ASP A 138 3.96 -3.32 -2.44
N ASP A 139 3.17 -3.70 -3.45
CA ASP A 139 3.62 -4.50 -4.59
C ASP A 139 3.35 -3.76 -5.91
N THR A 140 2.29 -4.14 -6.63
CA THR A 140 2.01 -3.62 -7.98
C THR A 140 0.76 -2.74 -8.03
N ALA A 141 0.89 -1.57 -8.65
CA ALA A 141 -0.21 -0.65 -8.95
C ALA A 141 -0.39 -0.50 -10.47
N THR A 142 -1.47 -1.07 -10.99
CA THR A 142 -1.85 -0.97 -12.41
C THR A 142 -2.88 0.13 -12.59
N ILE A 143 -2.56 1.12 -13.43
CA ILE A 143 -3.41 2.28 -13.69
C ILE A 143 -3.92 2.20 -15.13
N ASN A 144 -5.24 2.00 -15.25
CA ASN A 144 -6.00 1.98 -16.49
C ASN A 144 -7.11 3.06 -16.43
N PHE A 145 -6.72 4.26 -16.00
CA PHE A 145 -7.61 5.41 -15.82
C PHE A 145 -7.15 6.57 -16.69
N SER A 146 -8.12 7.34 -17.18
CA SER A 146 -7.88 8.56 -17.95
C SER A 146 -8.47 9.76 -17.22
N GLY A 147 -7.60 10.63 -16.73
CA GLY A 147 -7.96 11.82 -15.99
C GLY A 147 -6.89 12.30 -15.03
N LYS A 148 -7.32 13.15 -14.11
CA LYS A 148 -6.46 13.81 -13.12
C LYS A 148 -6.43 13.01 -11.82
N ILE A 149 -5.24 12.83 -11.25
CA ILE A 149 -5.05 12.24 -9.93
C ILE A 149 -4.49 13.33 -9.00
N PRO A 150 -5.29 13.86 -8.06
CA PRO A 150 -4.85 14.93 -7.16
C PRO A 150 -3.99 14.41 -5.99
N GLY A 151 -4.02 13.11 -5.70
CA GLY A 151 -3.36 12.52 -4.55
C GLY A 151 -1.95 11.98 -4.84
N ARG A 152 -1.24 11.59 -3.78
CA ARG A 152 0.08 10.96 -3.88
C ARG A 152 -0.07 9.46 -4.14
N ILE A 153 0.77 8.91 -5.02
CA ILE A 153 0.84 7.48 -5.30
C ILE A 153 2.20 6.98 -4.87
N SER A 154 2.23 5.91 -4.09
CA SER A 154 3.43 5.21 -3.66
C SER A 154 3.27 3.72 -3.94
N ALA A 155 4.13 3.12 -4.75
CA ALA A 155 4.11 1.67 -5.01
C ALA A 155 5.53 1.09 -5.17
N ARG A 156 5.70 -0.25 -5.18
CA ARG A 156 6.98 -0.82 -5.64
C ARG A 156 7.05 -0.88 -7.16
N HIS A 157 5.98 -1.33 -7.80
CA HIS A 157 5.89 -1.44 -9.25
C HIS A 157 4.66 -0.66 -9.72
N VAL A 158 4.84 0.32 -10.61
CA VAL A 158 3.74 1.07 -11.22
C VAL A 158 3.66 0.73 -12.70
N ILE A 159 2.48 0.31 -13.16
CA ILE A 159 2.24 0.00 -14.57
C ILE A 159 1.13 0.91 -15.07
N VAL A 160 1.46 1.78 -16.02
CA VAL A 160 0.48 2.64 -16.71
C VAL A 160 0.08 1.95 -18.01
N GLU A 161 -1.20 1.58 -18.11
CA GLU A 161 -1.74 0.88 -19.28
C GLU A 161 -1.82 1.75 -20.54
N ARG A 162 -1.89 1.11 -21.71
CA ARG A 162 -1.87 1.81 -23.01
C ARG A 162 -3.02 2.80 -23.21
N LYS A 163 -4.19 2.53 -22.62
CA LYS A 163 -5.39 3.36 -22.72
C LYS A 163 -5.45 4.45 -21.63
N ALA A 164 -4.48 4.48 -20.72
CA ALA A 164 -4.44 5.42 -19.63
C ALA A 164 -3.83 6.76 -20.06
N HIS A 165 -4.49 7.84 -19.67
CA HIS A 165 -4.01 9.22 -19.84
C HIS A 165 -4.08 9.92 -18.48
N ILE A 166 -2.95 9.94 -17.76
CA ILE A 166 -2.92 10.36 -16.36
C ILE A 166 -2.23 11.72 -16.24
N HIS A 167 -2.83 12.61 -15.46
CA HIS A 167 -2.20 13.85 -15.03
C HIS A 167 -2.09 13.87 -13.51
N CYS A 168 -0.88 13.72 -12.99
CA CYS A 168 -0.58 13.71 -11.56
C CYS A 168 -0.16 15.09 -11.10
N PHE A 169 -0.95 15.68 -10.20
CA PHE A 169 -0.62 16.98 -9.58
C PHE A 169 0.43 16.86 -8.48
N ARG A 170 0.60 15.66 -7.92
CA ARG A 170 1.54 15.36 -6.85
C ARG A 170 2.54 14.33 -7.32
N ARG A 171 3.69 14.36 -6.66
CA ARG A 171 4.80 13.45 -6.87
C ARG A 171 4.40 11.98 -6.71
N ILE A 172 4.75 11.16 -7.69
CA ILE A 172 4.61 9.69 -7.67
C ILE A 172 5.92 9.10 -7.14
N ARG A 173 5.85 8.17 -6.19
CA ARG A 173 7.01 7.42 -5.70
C ARG A 173 6.86 5.95 -6.12
N ALA A 174 7.84 5.42 -6.83
CA ALA A 174 7.83 4.02 -7.22
C ALA A 174 9.22 3.38 -7.13
N GLY A 175 9.29 2.06 -7.00
CA GLY A 175 10.52 1.31 -7.19
C GLY A 175 10.89 1.23 -8.68
N SER A 176 10.03 0.58 -9.46
CA SER A 176 10.09 0.56 -10.92
C SER A 176 8.79 1.04 -11.54
N ILE A 177 8.89 1.63 -12.73
CA ILE A 177 7.74 2.18 -13.45
C ILE A 177 7.76 1.70 -14.90
N GLU A 178 6.64 1.17 -15.38
CA GLU A 178 6.40 0.83 -16.78
C GLU A 178 5.32 1.74 -17.35
N ILE A 179 5.65 2.47 -18.41
CA ILE A 179 4.76 3.46 -19.02
C ILE A 179 4.40 2.98 -20.42
N LYS A 180 3.17 2.46 -20.57
CA LYS A 180 2.61 2.02 -21.87
C LYS A 180 1.65 3.04 -22.48
N GLY A 181 1.07 3.91 -21.66
CA GLY A 181 0.14 4.98 -22.06
C GLY A 181 0.75 6.37 -21.93
N THR A 182 -0.07 7.38 -21.65
CA THR A 182 0.39 8.76 -21.41
C THR A 182 0.36 9.09 -19.93
N MET A 183 1.46 9.61 -19.39
CA MET A 183 1.46 10.18 -18.06
C MET A 183 2.17 11.52 -18.01
N SER A 184 1.64 12.41 -17.18
CA SER A 184 2.22 13.72 -16.92
C SER A 184 2.35 13.98 -15.42
N GLY A 185 3.46 14.57 -15.00
CA GLY A 185 3.73 14.96 -13.61
C GLY A 185 5.13 14.58 -13.15
N GLU A 186 5.37 14.78 -11.85
CA GLU A 186 6.67 14.52 -11.22
C GLU A 186 6.79 13.07 -10.74
N ILE A 187 7.88 12.41 -11.12
CA ILE A 187 8.12 10.99 -10.86
C ILE A 187 9.45 10.80 -10.11
N LEU A 188 9.39 10.10 -8.98
CA LEU A 188 10.56 9.58 -8.28
C LEU A 188 10.58 8.05 -8.37
N ALA A 189 11.45 7.51 -9.21
CA ALA A 189 11.71 6.09 -9.30
C ALA A 189 12.99 5.71 -8.54
N GLN A 190 12.93 4.71 -7.67
CA GLN A 190 14.10 4.27 -6.90
C GLN A 190 15.07 3.44 -7.74
N THR A 191 14.58 2.73 -8.77
CA THR A 191 15.37 1.77 -9.56
C THR A 191 15.35 2.12 -11.04
N ILE A 192 14.24 1.88 -11.74
CA ILE A 192 14.20 2.01 -13.21
C ILE A 192 12.85 2.54 -13.70
N VAL A 193 12.89 3.40 -14.72
CA VAL A 193 11.71 3.83 -15.49
C VAL A 193 11.81 3.29 -16.91
N THR A 194 10.81 2.54 -17.35
CA THR A 194 10.72 1.97 -18.69
C THR A 194 9.57 2.61 -19.46
N VAL A 195 9.88 3.34 -20.52
CA VAL A 195 8.90 3.92 -21.44
C VAL A 195 8.77 3.01 -22.66
N HIS A 196 7.60 2.44 -22.88
CA HIS A 196 7.37 1.54 -24.02
C HIS A 196 7.13 2.29 -25.34
N LYS A 197 7.08 1.56 -26.46
CA LYS A 197 6.94 2.10 -27.83
C LYS A 197 5.78 3.10 -28.09
N LYS A 198 4.72 3.08 -27.29
CA LYS A 198 3.58 4.02 -27.38
C LYS A 198 3.41 4.85 -26.11
N GLY A 199 4.38 4.75 -25.21
CA GLY A 199 4.40 5.50 -23.96
C GLY A 199 4.79 6.95 -24.22
N SER A 200 4.09 7.87 -23.57
CA SER A 200 4.46 9.28 -23.52
C SER A 200 4.58 9.71 -22.06
N LEU A 201 5.73 10.25 -21.70
CA LEU A 201 6.02 10.74 -20.36
C LEU A 201 6.38 12.23 -20.43
N GLU A 202 5.58 13.05 -19.75
CA GLU A 202 5.78 14.50 -19.70
C GLU A 202 5.98 15.00 -18.26
N GLY A 203 7.10 15.66 -17.99
CA GLY A 203 7.41 16.22 -16.67
C GLY A 203 8.75 15.74 -16.10
N ASP A 204 8.96 16.05 -14.83
CA ASP A 204 10.25 15.85 -14.18
C ASP A 204 10.39 14.42 -13.64
N VAL A 205 11.46 13.75 -14.04
CA VAL A 205 11.73 12.36 -13.71
C VAL A 205 13.07 12.26 -13.00
N THR A 206 13.05 11.74 -11.78
CA THR A 206 14.27 11.35 -11.07
C THR A 206 14.30 9.84 -10.94
N ALA A 207 15.34 9.20 -11.47
CA ALA A 207 15.49 7.74 -11.46
C ALA A 207 16.96 7.33 -11.37
N ARG A 208 17.25 6.09 -10.96
CA ARG A 208 18.61 5.55 -11.09
C ARG A 208 18.93 5.09 -12.51
N ALA A 209 17.91 4.64 -13.25
CA ALA A 209 18.02 4.24 -14.64
C ALA A 209 16.72 4.57 -15.39
N ILE A 210 16.83 4.87 -16.68
CA ILE A 210 15.70 5.05 -17.58
C ILE A 210 15.96 4.27 -18.87
N THR A 211 14.94 3.60 -19.39
CA THR A 211 14.97 2.87 -20.66
C THR A 211 13.79 3.32 -21.50
N VAL A 212 14.07 3.89 -22.68
CA VAL A 212 13.03 4.34 -23.62
C VAL A 212 13.08 3.44 -24.85
N GLU A 213 11.99 2.71 -25.10
CA GLU A 213 11.86 1.88 -26.29
C GLU A 213 11.61 2.72 -27.55
N LYS A 214 11.88 2.15 -28.72
CA LYS A 214 11.64 2.81 -30.02
C LYS A 214 10.18 3.26 -30.15
N GLY A 215 9.97 4.57 -30.29
CA GLY A 215 8.64 5.21 -30.38
C GLY A 215 8.11 5.76 -29.05
N GLY A 216 8.76 5.46 -27.92
CA GLY A 216 8.49 6.12 -26.66
C GLY A 216 8.92 7.58 -26.70
N MET A 217 8.07 8.46 -26.17
CA MET A 217 8.36 9.89 -26.06
C MET A 217 8.56 10.29 -24.60
N PHE A 218 9.61 11.06 -24.36
CA PHE A 218 9.88 11.66 -23.06
C PHE A 218 10.15 13.15 -23.25
N SER A 219 9.48 14.00 -22.47
CA SER A 219 9.63 15.46 -22.50
C SER A 219 9.63 16.01 -21.08
N GLY A 220 10.73 16.61 -20.64
CA GLY A 220 10.86 17.18 -19.30
C GLY A 220 12.27 17.10 -18.76
N GLN A 221 12.46 17.45 -17.49
CA GLN A 221 13.76 17.32 -16.85
C GLN A 221 13.99 15.88 -16.38
N LEU A 222 15.16 15.35 -16.68
CA LEU A 222 15.56 14.01 -16.27
C LEU A 222 16.82 14.11 -15.40
N VAL A 223 16.71 13.62 -14.17
CA VAL A 223 17.82 13.52 -13.24
C VAL A 223 18.12 12.05 -13.01
N ILE A 224 19.25 11.59 -13.55
CA ILE A 224 19.75 10.23 -13.33
C ILE A 224 20.78 10.27 -12.21
N GLY A 225 20.57 9.52 -11.14
CA GLY A 225 21.54 9.46 -10.05
C GLY A 225 21.05 8.68 -8.85
N GLN A 226 21.86 8.66 -7.80
CA GLN A 226 21.37 8.20 -6.52
C GLN A 226 20.25 9.13 -6.09
N VAL A 227 19.05 8.57 -5.90
CA VAL A 227 18.00 9.19 -5.10
C VAL A 227 18.45 9.11 -3.63
N SER A 228 19.61 9.71 -3.33
CA SER A 228 19.97 10.06 -1.97
C SER A 228 18.90 11.04 -1.55
N ILE A 229 18.08 10.61 -0.59
CA ILE A 229 17.50 11.51 0.41
C ILE A 229 18.52 12.63 0.60
N THR A 230 18.11 13.86 0.31
CA THR A 230 18.92 15.05 0.55
C THR A 230 19.64 14.88 1.87
N GLN A 231 20.96 14.85 1.76
CA GLN A 231 21.97 14.69 2.77
C GLN A 231 21.84 15.81 3.80
N GLY A 232 20.84 15.70 4.67
CA GLY A 232 20.54 16.62 5.77
C GLY A 232 20.25 15.90 7.10
N GLU A 233 20.13 14.57 7.11
CA GLU A 233 19.96 13.73 8.31
C GLU A 233 21.16 12.77 8.53
N LEU A 234 22.33 13.07 7.97
CA LEU A 234 23.58 12.30 8.22
C LEU A 234 24.61 13.08 9.06
N LEU A 235 24.19 14.18 9.69
CA LEU A 235 25.00 14.96 10.63
C LEU A 235 24.13 15.33 11.83
N GLU A 236 23.85 14.37 12.71
CA GLU A 236 23.52 14.60 14.13
C GLU A 236 23.41 13.23 14.82
N ASP A 237 24.55 12.55 14.94
CA ASP A 237 24.88 11.64 16.05
C ASP A 237 26.37 11.30 15.92
N GLN A 238 27.21 12.34 15.99
CA GLN A 238 28.55 12.20 16.52
C GLN A 238 28.66 13.13 17.71
N GLU A 239 28.38 12.54 18.87
CA GLU A 239 28.85 12.97 20.18
C GLU A 239 30.29 13.50 20.06
N PRO A 240 30.60 14.74 20.49
CA PRO A 240 31.93 15.29 20.33
C PRO A 240 32.89 14.59 21.30
N ALA A 241 33.63 13.62 20.79
CA ALA A 241 34.85 13.15 21.42
C ALA A 241 35.86 14.31 21.43
N VAL A 242 36.16 14.76 22.64
CA VAL A 242 37.24 15.69 22.98
C VAL A 242 38.55 15.18 22.37
N ILE A 243 39.12 15.92 21.43
CA ILE A 243 40.50 15.71 20.97
C ILE A 243 41.27 16.99 21.30
N SER A 244 42.12 16.86 22.32
CA SER A 244 43.09 17.84 22.75
C SER A 244 44.16 18.08 21.68
N ILE A 245 44.45 19.36 21.46
CA ILE A 245 45.43 19.91 20.52
C ILE A 245 46.85 19.55 20.97
N PRO A 246 47.78 19.17 20.07
CA PRO A 246 49.20 19.08 20.40
C PRO A 246 49.84 20.47 20.31
N GLU A 247 50.43 20.95 21.41
CA GLU A 247 51.18 22.20 21.50
C GLU A 247 52.45 22.15 20.63
N SER A 248 52.60 23.15 19.74
CA SER A 248 53.85 23.39 19.02
C SER A 248 54.67 24.49 19.70
N HIS A 249 55.94 24.14 19.92
CA HIS A 249 57.08 24.94 20.37
C HIS A 249 57.13 26.40 19.90
N PHE A 250 57.49 27.31 20.82
CA PHE A 250 58.50 28.35 20.58
C PHE A 250 59.38 28.55 21.83
N PRO A 251 60.70 28.81 21.67
CA PRO A 251 61.67 28.72 22.77
C PRO A 251 62.05 30.06 23.41
N GLU A 252 62.53 29.94 24.64
CA GLU A 252 63.60 30.72 25.28
C GLU A 252 63.35 32.18 25.71
N THR A 253 63.22 32.42 27.02
CA THR A 253 64.20 33.26 27.74
C THR A 253 64.14 33.06 29.25
N ALA A 254 65.30 32.81 29.84
CA ALA A 254 65.52 32.66 31.27
C ALA A 254 65.21 33.94 32.07
N ARG A 255 64.81 33.77 33.35
CA ARG A 255 65.37 34.48 34.54
C ARG A 255 64.70 34.04 35.85
N ARG A 256 65.44 33.16 36.55
CA ARG A 256 65.87 33.18 37.98
C ARG A 256 64.84 33.48 39.11
N PRO A 257 64.82 32.67 40.20
CA PRO A 257 63.85 32.80 41.29
C PRO A 257 64.36 33.68 42.44
N LEU A 258 63.44 34.31 43.18
CA LEU A 258 63.65 34.83 44.54
C LEU A 258 62.33 34.79 45.36
N PRO A 259 62.41 34.75 46.70
CA PRO A 259 61.72 33.74 47.50
C PRO A 259 60.50 34.24 48.29
N ALA A 260 59.89 33.26 48.95
CA ALA A 260 58.77 33.31 49.87
C ALA A 260 58.87 34.34 51.01
N THR A 261 57.70 34.80 51.42
CA THR A 261 57.24 34.89 52.81
C THR A 261 55.75 34.61 52.85
#